data_AF-G0WPB4-F1
#
_entry.id   AF-G0WPB4-F1
#
_cell.length_a   1.000
_cell.length_b   1.000
_cell.length_c   1.000
_cell.angle_alpha   90.00
_cell.angle_beta   90.00
_cell.angle_gamma   90.00
#
_symmetry.space_group_name_H-M   'P 1'
#
loop_
_entity.id
_entity.type
_entity.pdbx_description
1 polymer ?
#
loop_
_entity_poly.entity_id
_entity_poly.type
_entity_poly.pdbx_seq_one_letter_code
_entity_poly.pdbx_strand_id
1 'polypeptide(L)'
;KEHTFSTSGDVDRYNSADDDNYTQVGIFWREVLTEPEKQRLIENMSGHLQRNAQEFIQQRVVRNYSRCDADYGRRLEEALKKYKS
;
A
#
# COMPACT_ATOMS: atom_id res chain seq x y z
N LYS A 1 -26.22 -26.85 17.30
CA LYS A 1 -25.26 -26.54 18.39
C LYS A 1 -24.22 -25.60 17.79
N GLU A 2 -23.91 -24.50 18.48
CA GLU A 2 -22.85 -23.58 18.06
C GLU A 2 -21.46 -24.14 18.39
N HIS A 3 -20.45 -23.62 17.71
CA HIS A 3 -19.06 -24.04 17.87
C HIS A 3 -18.42 -23.37 19.09
N THR A 4 -17.86 -24.17 20.01
CA THR A 4 -17.12 -23.71 21.20
C THR A 4 -15.61 -23.70 20.95
N PHE A 5 -14.93 -22.63 21.37
CA PHE A 5 -13.46 -22.50 21.37
C PHE A 5 -12.98 -21.86 22.68
N SER A 6 -11.70 -22.01 23.01
CA SER A 6 -11.05 -21.43 24.22
C SER A 6 -10.03 -20.37 23.82
N THR A 7 -9.89 -19.32 24.63
CA THR A 7 -8.91 -18.23 24.43
C THR A 7 -8.15 -17.93 25.72
N SER A 8 -6.99 -17.28 25.59
CA SER A 8 -6.16 -16.83 26.71
C SER A 8 -5.55 -15.45 26.41
N GLY A 9 -5.37 -14.63 27.44
CA GLY A 9 -4.80 -13.29 27.35
C GLY A 9 -5.50 -12.31 28.30
N ASP A 10 -4.90 -11.16 28.54
CA ASP A 10 -5.54 -10.08 29.29
C ASP A 10 -6.63 -9.40 28.44
N VAL A 11 -7.61 -8.80 29.09
CA VAL A 11 -8.62 -7.98 28.41
C VAL A 11 -8.06 -6.56 28.32
N ASP A 12 -7.32 -6.27 27.25
CA ASP A 12 -6.68 -4.98 27.02
C ASP A 12 -6.64 -4.59 25.52
N ARG A 13 -6.15 -3.39 25.21
CA ARG A 13 -5.96 -2.85 23.86
C ARG A 13 -4.59 -3.23 23.31
N TYR A 14 -4.54 -4.37 22.62
CA TYR A 14 -3.34 -4.81 21.93
C TYR A 14 -3.09 -3.96 20.66
N ASN A 15 -1.89 -3.40 20.54
CA ASN A 15 -1.46 -2.67 19.35
C ASN A 15 -0.96 -3.64 18.27
N SER A 16 -1.53 -3.57 17.08
CA SER A 16 -1.14 -4.34 15.90
C SER A 16 -0.53 -3.48 14.78
N ALA A 17 -0.18 -2.23 15.06
CA ALA A 17 0.34 -1.32 14.03
C ALA A 17 1.67 -1.78 13.41
N ASP A 18 2.45 -2.57 14.15
CA ASP A 18 3.74 -3.11 13.73
C ASP A 18 3.63 -4.51 13.09
N ASP A 19 2.40 -5.04 12.94
CA ASP A 19 2.15 -6.24 12.16
C ASP A 19 2.59 -6.04 10.71
N ASP A 20 2.78 -7.14 9.99
CA ASP A 20 3.23 -7.10 8.61
C ASP A 20 2.15 -6.53 7.67
N ASN A 21 2.30 -5.25 7.36
CA ASN A 21 1.41 -4.49 6.49
C ASN A 21 1.85 -4.49 5.00
N TYR A 22 2.98 -5.12 4.66
CA TYR A 22 3.65 -4.87 3.37
C TYR A 22 3.85 -6.14 2.53
N THR A 23 4.10 -7.29 3.15
CA THR A 23 4.47 -8.52 2.43
C THR A 23 3.38 -8.97 1.47
N GLN A 24 2.12 -9.05 1.91
CA GLN A 24 1.02 -9.50 1.05
C GLN A 24 0.79 -8.56 -0.14
N VAL A 25 0.92 -7.24 0.07
CA VAL A 25 0.75 -6.25 -0.99
C VAL A 25 1.91 -6.32 -1.99
N GLY A 26 3.13 -6.59 -1.51
CA GLY A 26 4.28 -6.85 -2.38
C GLY A 26 4.09 -8.11 -3.24
N ILE A 27 3.57 -9.19 -2.66
CA ILE A 27 3.23 -10.41 -3.40
C ILE A 27 2.15 -10.12 -4.45
N PHE A 28 1.08 -9.42 -4.08
CA PHE A 28 0.03 -9.01 -5.02
C PHE A 28 0.62 -8.23 -6.21
N TRP A 29 1.51 -7.26 -5.94
CA TRP A 29 2.18 -6.51 -6.99
C TRP A 29 3.02 -7.40 -7.91
N ARG A 30 3.86 -8.29 -7.36
CA ARG A 30 4.81 -9.08 -8.17
C ARG A 30 4.17 -10.26 -8.89
N GLU A 31 3.28 -10.96 -8.22
CA GLU A 31 2.86 -12.31 -8.60
C GLU A 31 1.44 -12.37 -9.14
N VAL A 32 0.60 -11.37 -8.82
CA VAL A 32 -0.81 -11.34 -9.25
C VAL A 32 -1.02 -10.36 -10.40
N LEU A 33 -0.44 -9.16 -10.31
CA LEU A 33 -0.66 -8.13 -11.32
C LEU A 33 0.20 -8.33 -12.57
N THR A 34 -0.45 -8.28 -13.73
CA THR A 34 0.22 -8.14 -15.02
C THR A 34 0.77 -6.73 -15.23
N GLU A 35 1.72 -6.54 -16.14
CA GLU A 35 2.27 -5.20 -16.44
C GLU A 35 1.20 -4.15 -16.85
N PRO A 36 0.20 -4.48 -17.69
CA PRO A 36 -0.88 -3.53 -17.98
C PRO A 36 -1.72 -3.17 -16.75
N GLU A 37 -1.92 -4.10 -15.82
CA GLU A 37 -2.67 -3.85 -14.59
C GLU A 37 -1.86 -3.00 -13.61
N LYS A 38 -0.56 -3.26 -13.47
CA LYS A 38 0.37 -2.41 -12.72
C LYS A 38 0.32 -0.98 -13.23
N GLN A 39 0.39 -0.79 -14.55
CA GLN A 39 0.34 0.54 -15.15
C GLN A 39 -0.97 1.27 -14.81
N ARG A 40 -2.12 0.61 -14.99
CA ARG A 40 -3.44 1.19 -14.63
C ARG A 40 -3.54 1.51 -13.14
N LEU A 41 -3.00 0.66 -12.27
CA LEU A 41 -2.99 0.88 -10.83
C LEU A 41 -2.19 2.15 -10.48
N ILE A 42 -1.00 2.31 -11.06
CA ILE A 42 -0.17 3.51 -10.88
C ILE A 42 -0.88 4.78 -11.40
N GLU A 43 -1.51 4.72 -12.58
CA GLU A 43 -2.26 5.84 -13.15
C GLU A 43 -3.43 6.26 -12.26
N ASN A 44 -4.22 5.29 -11.79
CA ASN A 44 -5.35 5.54 -10.90
C ASN A 44 -4.91 6.18 -9.58
N MET A 45 -3.85 5.66 -8.97
CA MET A 45 -3.33 6.17 -7.70
C MET A 45 -2.73 7.57 -7.86
N SER A 46 -1.84 7.77 -8.83
CA SER A 46 -1.17 9.05 -9.05
C SER A 46 -2.14 10.15 -9.46
N GLY A 47 -3.11 9.85 -10.32
CA GLY A 47 -4.15 10.79 -10.73
C GLY A 47 -5.05 11.26 -9.57
N HIS A 48 -5.36 10.37 -8.62
CA HIS A 48 -6.10 10.74 -7.41
C HIS A 48 -5.23 11.55 -6.44
N LEU A 49 -4.01 11.08 -6.16
CA LEU A 49 -3.10 11.71 -5.20
C LEU A 49 -2.69 13.11 -5.61
N GLN A 50 -2.41 13.33 -6.91
CA GLN A 50 -1.97 14.63 -7.38
C GLN A 50 -3.05 15.71 -7.20
N ARG A 51 -4.32 15.37 -7.42
CA ARG A 51 -5.43 16.33 -7.33
C ARG A 51 -5.80 16.67 -5.88
N ASN A 52 -5.62 15.72 -4.97
CA ASN A 52 -6.30 15.74 -3.68
C ASN A 52 -5.36 15.72 -2.46
N ALA A 53 -4.05 15.56 -2.64
CA ALA A 53 -3.10 15.42 -1.53
C ALA A 53 -1.94 16.41 -1.61
N GLN A 54 -1.56 16.96 -0.46
CA GLN A 54 -0.34 17.76 -0.33
C GLN A 54 0.91 16.91 -0.53
N GLU A 55 2.03 17.54 -0.90
CA GLU A 55 3.27 16.86 -1.26
C GLU A 55 3.80 15.92 -0.16
N PHE A 56 3.75 16.32 1.11
CA PHE A 56 4.22 15.46 2.20
C PHE A 56 3.38 14.17 2.35
N ILE A 57 2.09 14.24 2.04
CA ILE A 57 1.19 13.08 2.03
C ILE A 57 1.57 12.18 0.86
N GLN A 58 1.77 12.75 -0.34
CA GLN A 58 2.21 11.99 -1.51
C GLN A 58 3.52 11.25 -1.24
N GLN A 59 4.50 11.90 -0.61
CA GLN A 59 5.77 11.29 -0.23
C GLN A 59 5.60 10.15 0.80
N ARG A 60 4.68 10.30 1.77
CA ARG A 60 4.35 9.23 2.71
C ARG A 60 3.74 8.03 1.99
N VAL A 61 2.86 8.27 1.02
CA VAL A 61 2.26 7.20 0.22
C VAL A 61 3.33 6.47 -0.59
N VAL A 62 4.18 7.19 -1.32
CA VAL A 62 5.32 6.60 -2.07
C VAL A 62 6.16 5.72 -1.14
N ARG A 63 6.52 6.23 0.05
CA ARG A 63 7.31 5.47 1.03
C ARG A 63 6.64 4.18 1.49
N ASN A 64 5.33 4.19 1.71
CA ASN A 64 4.59 2.98 2.08
C ASN A 64 4.63 1.94 0.96
N TYR A 65 4.39 2.35 -0.29
CA TYR A 65 4.40 1.42 -1.41
C TYR A 65 5.81 0.94 -1.79
N SER A 66 6.85 1.74 -1.54
CA SER A 66 8.25 1.29 -1.62
C SER A 66 8.58 0.17 -0.61
N ARG A 67 7.89 0.11 0.54
CA ARG A 67 8.04 -1.00 1.50
C ARG A 67 7.34 -2.27 1.04
N CYS A 68 6.28 -2.16 0.24
CA CYS A 68 5.64 -3.31 -0.41
C CYS A 68 6.54 -3.87 -1.51
N ASP A 69 7.04 -2.99 -2.39
CA ASP A 69 7.94 -3.33 -3.49
C ASP A 69 8.66 -2.08 -4.02
N ALA A 70 9.96 -2.21 -4.33
CA ALA A 70 10.77 -1.09 -4.80
C ALA A 70 10.31 -0.56 -6.17
N ASP A 71 9.88 -1.44 -7.09
CA ASP A 71 9.38 -1.03 -8.41
C ASP A 71 8.05 -0.29 -8.28
N TYR A 72 7.18 -0.76 -7.36
CA TYR A 72 5.89 -0.12 -7.11
C TYR A 72 6.07 1.33 -6.64
N GLY A 73 6.87 1.55 -5.59
CA GLY A 73 7.13 2.89 -5.09
C GLY A 73 7.76 3.81 -6.14
N ARG A 74 8.74 3.31 -6.91
CA ARG A 74 9.43 4.07 -7.97
C ARG A 74 8.46 4.52 -9.06
N ARG A 75 7.62 3.61 -9.59
CA ARG A 75 6.65 3.95 -10.65
C ARG A 75 5.63 4.98 -10.17
N LEU A 76 5.19 4.89 -8.91
CA LEU A 76 4.26 5.85 -8.33
C LEU A 76 4.89 7.24 -8.20
N GLU A 77 6.15 7.30 -7.75
CA GLU A 77 6.90 8.56 -7.65
C GLU A 77 7.10 9.21 -9.03
N GLU A 78 7.50 8.43 -10.03
CA GLU A 78 7.67 8.88 -11.41
C GLU A 78 6.35 9.43 -11.99
N ALA A 79 5.24 8.73 -11.77
CA ALA A 79 3.92 9.18 -12.22
C ALA A 79 3.49 10.50 -11.56
N LEU A 80 3.73 10.66 -10.25
CA LEU A 80 3.45 11.92 -9.53
C LEU A 80 4.31 13.08 -10.03
N LYS A 81 5.58 12.84 -10.34
CA LYS A 81 6.49 13.87 -10.89
C LYS A 81 6.03 14.39 -12.25
N LYS A 82 5.43 13.55 -13.11
CA LYS A 82 4.93 13.96 -14.43
C LYS A 82 3.83 15.02 -14.36
N TYR A 83 3.06 15.08 -13.28
CA TYR A 83 2.02 16.10 -13.11
C TYR A 83 2.53 17.44 -12.57
N LYS A 84 3.79 17.50 -12.12
CA LYS A 84 4.45 18.71 -11.63
C LYS A 84 5.29 19.41 -12.71
N SER A 85 5.52 18.72 -13.82
CA SER A 85 6.18 19.26 -15.03
C SER A 85 5.16 19.91 -15.94
#